data_AF-A0A7X7A1S4-F1
#
_entry.id   AF-A0A7X7A1S4-F1
#
_cell.length_a   1.000
_cell.length_b   1.000
_cell.length_c   1.000
_cell.angle_alpha   90.00
_cell.angle_beta   90.00
_cell.angle_gamma   90.00
#
_symmetry.space_group_name_H-M   'P 1'
#
loop_
_entity.id
_entity.type
_entity.pdbx_description
1 polymer ?
#
loop_
_entity_poly.entity_id
_entity_poly.type
_entity_poly.pdbx_seq_one_letter_code
_entity_poly.pdbx_strand_id
1 'polypeptide(L)'
;ILSRENEKAELEKLNMNEKINLLGLLRIFMRGDKNSLNVITAQGKLRASPSEFDVVFKNRNTVWRYLFDSNQQVSGGDHVKKENGNSKVLITKSPHPLTHSGFITIKLNNVELPNPDVALIKPDAANNKIFSEIYM
;
A
#
# COMPACT_ATOMS: atom_id res chain seq x y z
N ILE A 1 -2.40 18.32 -7.80
CA ILE A 1 -3.19 17.40 -8.65
C ILE A 1 -3.07 17.91 -10.07
N LEU A 2 -2.63 17.07 -11.02
CA LEU A 2 -2.51 17.47 -12.42
C LEU A 2 -3.90 17.73 -13.00
N SER A 3 -4.05 18.74 -13.86
CA SER A 3 -5.24 18.82 -14.71
C SER A 3 -5.22 17.65 -15.71
N ARG A 4 -6.40 17.27 -16.24
CA ARG A 4 -6.51 16.21 -17.25
C ARG A 4 -5.60 16.44 -18.46
N GLU A 5 -5.42 17.69 -18.86
CA GLU A 5 -4.52 18.07 -19.96
C GLU A 5 -3.05 17.81 -19.61
N ASN A 6 -2.64 18.14 -18.39
CA ASN A 6 -1.28 17.89 -17.93
C ASN A 6 -1.01 16.38 -17.75
N GLU A 7 -2.00 15.61 -17.31
CA GLU A 7 -1.90 14.15 -17.24
C GLU A 7 -1.65 13.54 -18.63
N LYS A 8 -2.43 13.96 -19.63
CA LYS A 8 -2.26 13.51 -21.02
C LYS A 8 -0.87 13.88 -21.56
N ALA A 9 -0.42 15.11 -21.31
CA ALA A 9 0.90 15.57 -21.73
C ALA A 9 2.06 14.78 -21.08
N GLU A 10 1.92 14.34 -19.82
CA GLU A 10 2.93 13.47 -19.20
C GLU A 10 2.90 12.05 -19.78
N LEU A 11 1.71 11.48 -20.07
CA LEU A 11 1.57 10.18 -20.72
C LEU A 11 2.13 10.16 -22.15
N GLU A 12 2.06 11.28 -22.88
CA GLU A 12 2.60 11.40 -24.24
C GLU A 12 4.14 11.36 -24.27
N LYS A 13 4.82 11.72 -23.18
CA LYS A 13 6.29 11.65 -23.08
C LYS A 13 6.83 10.24 -22.87
N LEU A 14 5.99 9.31 -22.41
CA LEU A 14 6.38 7.93 -22.18
C LEU A 14 6.44 7.14 -23.49
N ASN A 15 7.47 6.32 -23.64
CA ASN A 15 7.55 5.35 -24.73
C ASN A 15 6.56 4.19 -24.50
N MET A 16 6.36 3.32 -25.51
CA MET A 16 5.39 2.21 -25.38
C MET A 16 5.75 1.24 -24.26
N ASN A 17 7.03 0.98 -24.01
CA ASN A 17 7.46 0.05 -22.97
C ASN A 17 7.18 0.59 -21.57
N GLU A 18 7.33 1.89 -21.36
CA GLU A 18 6.99 2.57 -20.10
C GLU A 18 5.48 2.62 -19.82
N LYS A 19 4.65 2.44 -20.85
CA LYS A 19 3.19 2.39 -20.72
C LYS A 19 2.66 1.01 -20.34
N ILE A 20 3.42 -0.05 -20.62
CA ILE A 20 3.01 -1.42 -20.30
C ILE A 20 2.99 -1.58 -18.78
N ASN A 21 1.83 -1.98 -18.23
CA ASN A 21 1.59 -2.14 -16.79
C ASN A 21 1.78 -0.87 -15.95
N LEU A 22 1.67 0.33 -16.55
CA LEU A 22 1.72 1.59 -15.82
C LEU A 22 0.53 1.72 -14.87
N LEU A 23 0.78 1.65 -13.57
CA LEU A 23 -0.26 1.78 -12.52
C LEU A 23 -0.61 3.24 -12.21
N GLY A 24 0.27 4.18 -12.54
CA GLY A 24 0.06 5.61 -12.33
C GLY A 24 1.35 6.42 -12.49
N LEU A 25 1.20 7.74 -12.58
CA LEU A 25 2.31 8.68 -12.66
C LEU A 25 2.39 9.54 -11.40
N LEU A 26 3.56 9.51 -10.75
CA LEU A 26 3.87 10.43 -9.65
C LEU A 26 4.76 11.56 -10.19
N ARG A 27 4.19 12.77 -10.31
CA ARG A 27 4.97 13.97 -10.62
C ARG A 27 5.35 14.69 -9.33
N ILE A 28 6.63 14.67 -9.00
CA ILE A 28 7.21 15.49 -7.93
C ILE A 28 7.78 16.74 -8.58
N PHE A 29 7.29 17.90 -8.18
CA PHE A 29 7.85 19.18 -8.60
C PHE A 29 7.88 20.11 -7.40
N MET A 30 8.98 20.85 -7.27
CA MET A 30 9.10 21.87 -6.24
C MET A 30 8.58 23.19 -6.79
N ARG A 31 7.58 23.75 -6.11
CA ARG A 31 7.25 25.17 -6.23
C ARG A 31 8.07 25.86 -5.14
N GLY A 32 9.12 26.58 -5.53
CA GLY A 32 9.91 27.36 -4.56
C GLY A 32 9.03 28.44 -3.94
N ASP A 33 8.49 28.18 -2.76
CA ASP A 33 7.52 29.09 -2.12
C ASP A 33 7.98 29.59 -0.74
N LYS A 34 9.20 29.22 -0.31
CA LYS A 34 9.87 29.84 0.85
C LYS A 34 11.38 29.89 0.64
N ASN A 35 11.96 31.09 0.86
CA ASN A 35 13.36 31.45 0.57
C ASN A 35 14.42 30.43 1.02
N SER A 36 14.20 29.70 2.12
CA SER A 36 15.17 28.74 2.66
C SER A 36 15.29 27.45 1.84
N LEU A 37 14.24 27.03 1.11
CA LEU A 37 14.17 25.76 0.38
C LEU A 37 14.24 25.91 -1.16
N ASN A 38 14.66 27.08 -1.66
CA ASN A 38 14.81 27.28 -3.09
C ASN A 38 15.98 26.43 -3.65
N VAL A 39 15.71 25.62 -4.67
CA VAL A 39 16.76 24.90 -5.42
C VAL A 39 17.68 25.82 -6.21
N ILE A 40 17.22 27.05 -6.45
CA ILE A 40 17.97 28.14 -7.09
C ILE A 40 18.37 29.21 -6.07
N THR A 41 19.55 29.79 -6.23
CA THR A 41 20.00 30.96 -5.46
C THR A 41 19.25 32.22 -5.89
N ALA A 42 19.43 33.33 -5.16
CA ALA A 42 18.88 34.63 -5.54
C ALA A 42 19.39 35.12 -6.92
N GLN A 43 20.48 34.53 -7.42
CA GLN A 43 21.08 34.82 -8.73
C GLN A 43 20.60 33.84 -9.83
N GLY A 44 19.58 33.02 -9.57
CA GLY A 44 19.01 32.08 -10.54
C GLY A 44 19.90 30.86 -10.85
N LYS A 45 20.98 30.65 -10.09
CA LYS A 45 21.85 29.47 -10.26
C LYS A 45 21.37 28.33 -9.38
N LEU A 46 21.56 27.08 -9.80
CA LEU A 46 21.36 25.92 -8.93
C LEU A 46 22.29 26.01 -7.71
N ARG A 47 21.81 25.64 -6.53
CA ARG A 47 22.66 25.56 -5.33
C ARG A 47 23.75 24.51 -5.54
N ALA A 48 24.97 24.83 -5.09
CA ALA A 48 26.12 23.93 -5.19
C ALA A 48 25.91 22.62 -4.40
N SER A 49 25.14 22.69 -3.31
CA SER A 49 24.64 21.52 -2.59
C SER A 49 23.14 21.38 -2.89
N PRO A 50 22.73 20.40 -3.70
CA PRO A 50 21.32 20.16 -3.98
C PRO A 50 20.59 19.77 -2.70
N SER A 51 19.31 20.15 -2.59
CA SER A 51 18.45 19.62 -1.54
C SER A 51 18.14 18.16 -1.86
N GLU A 52 18.40 17.28 -0.90
CA GLU A 52 18.02 15.87 -0.99
C GLU A 52 16.56 15.70 -0.55
N PHE A 53 15.80 14.92 -1.31
CA PHE A 53 14.43 14.57 -1.00
C PHE A 53 14.31 13.06 -0.96
N ASP A 54 13.83 12.55 0.17
CA ASP A 54 13.51 11.13 0.31
C ASP A 54 12.02 10.90 0.07
N VAL A 55 11.71 9.97 -0.82
CA VAL A 55 10.35 9.50 -1.07
C VAL A 55 10.25 8.08 -0.56
N VAL A 56 9.54 7.90 0.56
CA VAL A 56 9.33 6.58 1.16
C VAL A 56 7.91 6.12 0.84
N PHE A 57 7.78 5.08 0.01
CA PHE A 57 6.52 4.39 -0.20
C PHE A 57 6.35 3.33 0.87
N LYS A 58 5.28 3.41 1.66
CA LYS A 58 4.88 2.31 2.53
C LYS A 58 4.29 1.20 1.67
N ASN A 59 4.59 -0.06 2.03
CA ASN A 59 3.89 -1.20 1.44
C ASN A 59 2.38 -1.02 1.60
N ARG A 60 1.61 -1.52 0.64
CA ARG A 60 0.16 -1.53 0.75
C ARG A 60 -0.24 -2.31 2.00
N ASN A 61 -1.00 -1.66 2.88
CA ASN A 61 -1.63 -2.31 4.02
C ASN A 61 -3.02 -2.80 3.62
N THR A 62 -3.34 -4.04 3.97
CA THR A 62 -4.63 -4.69 3.70
C THR A 62 -5.16 -5.33 4.96
N VAL A 63 -6.46 -5.59 5.01
CA VAL A 63 -7.01 -6.50 6.01
C VAL A 63 -6.69 -7.92 5.55
N TRP A 64 -6.06 -8.72 6.41
CA TRP A 64 -5.76 -10.10 6.04
C TRP A 64 -6.96 -10.97 6.35
N ARG A 65 -7.37 -11.79 5.39
CA ARG A 65 -8.57 -12.63 5.47
C ARG A 65 -8.18 -14.09 5.33
N TYR A 66 -8.36 -14.83 6.41
CA TYR A 66 -8.10 -16.26 6.51
C TYR A 66 -9.38 -17.04 6.21
N LEU A 67 -9.30 -17.96 5.25
CA LEU A 67 -10.40 -18.78 4.76
C LEU A 67 -10.13 -20.23 5.19
N PHE A 68 -10.95 -20.73 6.12
CA PHE A 68 -10.81 -22.07 6.68
C PHE A 68 -11.91 -23.02 6.18
N ASP A 69 -11.59 -24.29 6.03
CA ASP A 69 -12.59 -25.32 5.69
C ASP A 69 -13.53 -25.66 6.87
N SER A 70 -13.08 -25.40 8.10
CA SER A 70 -13.79 -25.70 9.35
C SER A 70 -14.04 -24.45 10.20
N ASN A 71 -15.03 -24.53 11.09
CA ASN A 71 -15.38 -23.43 11.99
C ASN A 71 -14.26 -23.18 13.01
N GLN A 72 -13.79 -21.94 13.08
CA GLN A 72 -12.80 -21.49 14.05
C GLN A 72 -13.46 -20.87 15.28
N GLN A 73 -12.86 -21.13 16.45
CA GLN A 73 -13.18 -20.44 17.69
C GLN A 73 -12.21 -19.29 17.90
N VAL A 74 -12.74 -18.13 18.26
CA VAL A 74 -11.98 -16.90 18.43
C VAL A 74 -12.30 -16.32 19.81
N SER A 75 -11.26 -15.99 20.55
CA SER A 75 -11.30 -15.33 21.85
C SER A 75 -11.03 -13.83 21.71
N GLY A 76 -11.34 -13.06 22.77
CA GLY A 76 -11.05 -11.61 22.79
C GLY A 76 -9.56 -11.29 22.62
N GLY A 77 -8.67 -12.19 23.04
CA GLY A 77 -7.21 -12.01 23.00
C GLY A 77 -6.56 -12.28 21.64
N ASP A 78 -7.25 -12.91 20.70
CA ASP A 78 -6.67 -13.25 19.39
C ASP A 78 -6.43 -12.01 18.53
N HIS A 79 -5.53 -12.11 17.54
CA HIS A 79 -5.25 -10.99 16.63
C HIS A 79 -6.30 -10.84 15.50
N VAL A 80 -7.20 -11.82 15.41
CA VAL A 80 -8.24 -11.92 14.38
C VAL A 80 -9.64 -11.85 14.98
N LYS A 81 -10.65 -11.67 14.13
CA LYS A 81 -12.07 -11.74 14.47
C LYS A 81 -12.86 -12.37 13.32
N LYS A 82 -14.05 -12.90 13.59
CA LYS A 82 -14.94 -13.43 12.55
C LYS A 82 -15.38 -12.30 11.62
N GLU A 83 -15.30 -12.52 10.32
CA GLU A 83 -15.88 -11.60 9.35
C GLU A 83 -17.38 -11.79 9.29
N ASN A 84 -18.14 -10.73 9.63
CA ASN A 84 -19.61 -10.74 9.61
C ASN A 84 -20.24 -11.95 10.36
N GLY A 85 -19.58 -12.41 11.43
CA GLY A 85 -20.02 -13.57 12.22
C GLY A 85 -19.71 -14.94 11.61
N ASN A 86 -19.16 -15.01 10.39
CA ASN A 86 -18.79 -16.28 9.76
C ASN A 86 -17.58 -16.90 10.48
N SER A 87 -17.77 -18.09 11.03
CA SER A 87 -16.71 -18.77 11.80
C SER A 87 -15.65 -19.43 10.91
N LYS A 88 -15.88 -19.53 9.60
CA LYS A 88 -14.90 -20.03 8.62
C LYS A 88 -14.04 -18.93 8.01
N VAL A 89 -14.37 -17.67 8.27
CA VAL A 89 -13.67 -16.52 7.68
C VAL A 89 -13.23 -15.60 8.79
N LEU A 90 -11.92 -15.53 9.02
CA LEU A 90 -11.33 -14.66 10.03
C LEU A 90 -10.61 -13.50 9.36
N ILE A 91 -10.73 -12.31 9.93
CA ILE A 91 -10.02 -11.11 9.47
C ILE A 91 -9.16 -10.54 10.59
N THR A 92 -8.01 -9.96 10.25
CA THR A 92 -7.21 -9.20 11.22
C THR A 92 -8.02 -8.02 11.78
N LYS A 93 -7.79 -7.71 13.06
CA LYS A 93 -8.47 -6.57 13.72
C LYS A 93 -8.08 -5.21 13.14
N SER A 94 -6.87 -5.13 12.56
CA SER A 94 -6.31 -3.96 11.87
C SER A 94 -5.70 -4.35 10.52
N PRO A 95 -5.54 -3.41 9.58
CA PRO A 95 -4.75 -3.64 8.37
C PRO A 95 -3.26 -3.84 8.68
N HIS A 96 -2.60 -4.73 7.94
CA HIS A 96 -1.17 -5.02 8.06
C HIS A 96 -0.47 -4.91 6.68
N PRO A 97 0.83 -4.54 6.66
CA PRO A 97 1.58 -4.42 5.41
C PRO A 97 1.72 -5.77 4.73
N LEU A 98 1.62 -5.81 3.40
CA LEU A 98 2.09 -6.97 2.65
C LEU A 98 3.58 -7.20 2.91
N THR A 99 3.94 -8.42 3.25
CA THR A 99 5.32 -8.82 3.54
C THR A 99 5.82 -9.76 2.45
N HIS A 100 6.71 -9.29 1.57
CA HIS A 100 7.50 -10.20 0.74
C HIS A 100 8.63 -10.85 1.56
N SER A 101 9.24 -10.06 2.46
CA SER A 101 10.32 -10.46 3.37
C SER A 101 10.04 -9.88 4.76
N GLY A 102 10.19 -10.71 5.81
CA GLY A 102 9.84 -10.37 7.19
C GLY A 102 8.51 -10.98 7.63
N PHE A 103 8.26 -11.01 8.94
CA PHE A 103 7.11 -11.67 9.55
C PHE A 103 6.32 -10.69 10.44
N ILE A 104 4.99 -10.78 10.36
CA ILE A 104 4.05 -10.04 11.22
C ILE A 104 3.30 -11.14 11.96
N THR A 105 3.46 -11.20 13.26
CA THR A 105 2.89 -12.30 14.04
C THR A 105 1.41 -12.08 14.29
N ILE A 106 0.58 -12.80 13.55
CA ILE A 106 -0.86 -12.90 13.79
C ILE A 106 -1.12 -14.22 14.51
N LYS A 107 -1.85 -14.19 15.63
CA LYS A 107 -2.13 -15.38 16.43
C LYS A 107 -3.62 -15.67 16.54
N LEU A 108 -3.93 -16.96 16.50
CA LEU A 108 -5.21 -17.57 16.83
C LEU A 108 -4.95 -18.70 17.83
N ASN A 109 -5.49 -18.59 19.04
CA ASN A 109 -5.28 -19.56 20.12
C ASN A 109 -3.80 -19.85 20.40
N ASN A 110 -2.98 -18.79 20.45
CA ASN A 110 -1.51 -18.83 20.57
C ASN A 110 -0.74 -19.47 19.41
N VAL A 111 -1.42 -19.98 18.39
CA VAL A 111 -0.80 -20.48 17.16
C VAL A 111 -0.63 -19.34 16.18
N GLU A 112 0.56 -19.21 15.60
CA GLU A 112 0.84 -18.22 14.57
C GLU A 112 0.17 -18.61 13.26
N LEU A 113 -0.53 -17.66 12.64
CA LEU A 113 -1.14 -17.79 11.33
C LEU A 113 -0.15 -17.33 10.25
N PRO A 114 -0.19 -17.93 9.06
CA PRO A 114 0.71 -17.59 7.98
C PRO A 114 0.44 -16.16 7.45
N ASN A 115 1.48 -15.51 6.95
CA ASN A 115 1.36 -14.22 6.27
C ASN A 115 0.81 -14.39 4.85
N PRO A 116 0.12 -13.38 4.30
CA PRO A 116 -0.33 -13.41 2.92
C PRO A 116 0.82 -13.19 1.93
N ASP A 117 0.68 -13.84 0.79
CA ASP A 117 1.48 -13.56 -0.40
C ASP A 117 0.85 -12.40 -1.20
N VAL A 118 1.68 -11.67 -1.95
CA VAL A 118 1.25 -10.62 -2.88
C VAL A 118 0.33 -11.13 -3.99
N ALA A 119 0.34 -12.45 -4.25
CA ALA A 119 -0.48 -13.10 -5.27
C ALA A 119 -2.00 -13.09 -4.97
N LEU A 120 -2.40 -12.95 -3.70
CA LEU A 120 -3.81 -13.13 -3.27
C LEU A 120 -4.46 -11.84 -2.74
N ILE A 121 -4.13 -10.71 -3.35
CA ILE A 121 -4.79 -9.44 -3.07
C ILE A 121 -6.15 -9.41 -3.78
N LYS A 122 -7.24 -9.39 -3.01
CA LYS A 122 -8.61 -9.34 -3.51
C LYS A 122 -9.28 -8.00 -3.18
N PRO A 123 -9.57 -7.16 -4.18
CA PRO A 123 -10.41 -6.00 -3.96
C PRO A 123 -11.85 -6.43 -3.72
N ASP A 124 -12.44 -5.96 -2.63
CA ASP A 124 -13.87 -6.00 -2.36
C ASP A 124 -14.43 -4.60 -2.67
N ALA A 125 -14.78 -4.41 -3.94
CA ALA A 125 -15.26 -3.13 -4.45
C ALA A 125 -16.58 -2.70 -3.80
N ALA A 126 -17.44 -3.64 -3.43
CA ALA A 126 -18.74 -3.36 -2.81
C ALA A 126 -18.59 -2.68 -1.44
N ASN A 127 -17.55 -3.05 -0.69
CA ASN A 127 -17.28 -2.51 0.63
C ASN A 127 -16.11 -1.52 0.67
N ASN A 128 -15.55 -1.16 -0.49
CA ASN A 128 -14.34 -0.36 -0.64
C ASN A 128 -13.18 -0.87 0.25
N LYS A 129 -13.01 -2.20 0.31
CA LYS A 129 -11.96 -2.87 1.07
C LYS A 129 -11.02 -3.61 0.14
N ILE A 130 -9.78 -3.79 0.58
CA ILE A 130 -8.80 -4.64 -0.09
C ILE A 130 -8.33 -5.66 0.91
N PHE A 131 -8.54 -6.92 0.57
CA PHE A 131 -8.14 -8.06 1.39
C PHE A 131 -6.88 -8.71 0.82
N SER A 132 -6.09 -9.28 1.71
CA SER A 132 -5.08 -10.26 1.33
C SER A 132 -5.56 -11.61 1.84
N GLU A 133 -5.98 -12.47 0.93
CA GLU A 133 -6.61 -13.75 1.27
C GLU A 133 -5.57 -14.83 1.49
N ILE A 134 -5.86 -15.69 2.47
CA ILE A 134 -4.97 -16.74 2.95
C ILE A 134 -5.86 -17.97 3.14
N TYR A 135 -5.59 -19.03 2.37
CA TYR A 135 -6.33 -20.28 2.44
C TYR A 135 -5.63 -21.20 3.45
N MET A 136 -6.40 -21.70 4.41
CA MET A 136 -5.93 -22.43 5.60
C MET A 136 -6.36 -23.89 5.58
#